data_AF-A0A926HI21-F1
#
_entry.id   AF-A0A926HI21-F1
#
_cell.length_a   1.000
_cell.length_b   1.000
_cell.length_c   1.000
_cell.angle_alpha   90.00
_cell.angle_beta   90.00
_cell.angle_gamma   90.00
#
_symmetry.space_group_name_H-M   'P 1'
#
loop_
_entity.id
_entity.type
_entity.pdbx_description
1 polymer ?
#
loop_
_entity_poly.entity_id
_entity_poly.type
_entity_poly.pdbx_seq_one_letter_code
_entity_poly.pdbx_strand_id
1 'polypeptide(L)' 'ELIADLMESGICLAGGGSLLKGLATRLREEVNINVYVADDPMTCVARGAGRVLEDYNNLRRLLVGLQRGSTHHG' A
#
# COMPACT_ATOMS: atom_id res chain seq x y z
N GLU A 1 12.22 8.03 16.80
CA GLU A 1 10.97 7.23 16.88
C GLU A 1 10.53 6.74 15.50
N LEU A 2 10.06 7.58 14.58
CA LEU A 2 9.55 7.14 13.26
C LEU A 2 10.42 6.13 12.48
N ILE A 3 11.74 6.29 12.47
CA ILE A 3 12.65 5.36 11.78
C ILE A 3 12.68 4.00 12.51
N ALA A 4 12.66 4.00 13.84
CA ALA A 4 12.63 2.78 14.63
C ALA A 4 11.31 2.02 14.45
N ASP A 5 10.17 2.74 14.44
CA ASP A 5 8.85 2.13 14.20
C ASP A 5 8.76 1.51 12.80
N LEU A 6 9.36 2.16 11.79
CA LEU A 6 9.44 1.62 10.43
C LEU A 6 10.38 0.41 10.35
N MET A 7 11.49 0.42 11.08
CA MET A 7 12.41 -0.72 11.16
C MET A 7 11.74 -1.94 11.81
N GLU A 8 10.83 -1.73 12.75
CA GLU A 8 10.04 -2.79 13.40
C GLU A 8 8.90 -3.30 12.51
N SER A 9 8.16 -2.38 11.85
CA SER A 9 6.97 -2.72 11.06
C SER A 9 7.29 -3.25 9.64
N GLY A 10 8.39 -2.77 9.06
CA GLY A 10 8.83 -3.10 7.70
C GLY A 10 7.94 -2.55 6.58
N ILE A 11 8.19 -3.04 5.36
CA ILE A 11 7.44 -2.71 4.14
C ILE A 11 6.67 -3.95 3.67
N CYS A 12 5.35 -3.83 3.59
CA CYS A 12 4.47 -4.86 3.02
C CYS A 12 4.18 -4.56 1.54
N LEU A 13 4.45 -5.51 0.65
CA LEU A 13 4.17 -5.41 -0.77
C LEU A 13 2.80 -6.01 -1.12
N ALA A 14 2.08 -5.31 -1.98
CA ALA A 14 0.73 -5.64 -2.44
C ALA A 14 0.62 -5.56 -3.97
N GLY A 15 -0.41 -6.19 -4.52
CA GLY A 15 -0.69 -6.24 -5.96
C GLY A 15 0.13 -7.28 -6.73
N GLY A 16 -0.24 -7.55 -7.98
CA GLY A 16 0.44 -8.56 -8.80
C GLY A 16 1.92 -8.28 -9.07
N GLY A 17 2.32 -7.01 -9.10
CA GLY A 17 3.73 -6.62 -9.24
C GLY A 17 4.61 -7.10 -8.08
N SER A 18 4.04 -7.29 -6.89
CA SER A 18 4.79 -7.80 -5.72
C SER A 18 5.29 -9.24 -5.89
N LEU A 19 4.67 -10.01 -6.79
CA LEU A 19 5.01 -11.41 -7.05
C LEU A 19 6.17 -11.58 -8.03
N LEU A 20 6.74 -10.48 -8.54
CA LEU A 20 7.94 -10.53 -9.36
C LEU A 20 9.08 -11.19 -8.57
N LYS A 21 9.69 -12.22 -9.19
CA LYS A 21 10.72 -13.03 -8.56
C LYS A 21 11.86 -12.15 -8.05
N GLY A 22 12.10 -12.20 -6.74
CA GLY A 22 13.20 -11.49 -6.09
C GLY A 22 12.96 -10.01 -5.81
N LEU A 23 11.79 -9.44 -6.15
CA LEU A 23 11.51 -8.02 -5.91
C LEU A 23 11.61 -7.66 -4.42
N ALA A 24 10.95 -8.43 -3.55
CA ALA A 24 11.01 -8.20 -2.11
C ALA A 24 12.45 -8.30 -1.56
N THR A 25 13.22 -9.27 -2.04
CA THR A 25 14.63 -9.44 -1.67
C THR A 25 15.47 -8.24 -2.12
N ARG A 26 15.33 -7.82 -3.37
CA ARG A 26 16.10 -6.71 -3.93
C ARG A 26 15.82 -5.39 -3.22
N LEU A 27 14.55 -5.14 -2.85
CA LEU A 27 14.16 -3.97 -2.07
C LEU A 27 14.74 -4.03 -0.66
N ARG A 28 14.66 -5.18 0.01
CA ARG A 28 15.23 -5.38 1.36
C ARG A 28 16.72 -5.05 1.41
N GLU A 29 17.47 -5.49 0.40
CA GLU A 29 18.91 -5.19 0.26
C GLU A 29 19.19 -3.70 0.04
N GLU A 30 18.34 -3.01 -0.72
CA GLU A 30 18.51 -1.59 -1.02
C GLU A 30 18.18 -0.69 0.18
N VAL A 31 17.06 -0.96 0.86
CA VAL A 31 16.58 -0.08 1.93
C VAL A 31 17.06 -0.49 3.33
N ASN A 32 17.67 -1.68 3.45
CA ASN A 32 18.13 -2.26 4.71
C ASN A 32 17.05 -2.28 5.81
N ILE A 33 15.80 -2.51 5.40
CA ILE A 33 14.59 -2.63 6.22
C ILE A 33 13.89 -3.92 5.82
N ASN A 34 13.17 -4.57 6.73
CA ASN A 34 12.38 -5.75 6.41
C ASN A 34 11.36 -5.46 5.29
N VAL A 35 11.32 -6.32 4.26
CA VAL A 35 10.36 -6.25 3.15
C VAL A 35 9.77 -7.63 2.91
N TYR A 36 8.44 -7.70 2.89
CA TYR A 36 7.68 -8.94 2.72
C TYR A 36 6.46 -8.73 1.81
N VAL A 37 5.94 -9.82 1.26
CA VAL A 37 4.73 -9.81 0.43
C VAL A 37 3.53 -10.14 1.32
N ALA A 38 2.41 -9.44 1.11
CA ALA A 38 1.16 -9.75 1.81
C ALA A 38 0.71 -11.20 1.55
N ASP A 39 -0.03 -11.81 2.48
CA ASP A 39 -0.51 -13.19 2.36
C ASP A 39 -1.38 -13.44 1.11
N ASP A 40 -2.22 -12.45 0.76
CA ASP A 40 -3.02 -12.44 -0.47
C ASP A 40 -2.83 -11.11 -1.21
N PRO A 41 -1.72 -10.96 -1.95
CA PRO A 41 -1.36 -9.69 -2.57
C PRO A 41 -2.25 -9.36 -3.76
N MET A 42 -2.95 -10.34 -4.34
CA MET A 42 -3.82 -10.14 -5.50
C MET A 42 -5.15 -9.51 -5.11
N THR A 43 -5.70 -9.87 -3.94
CA THR A 43 -7.01 -9.37 -3.52
C THR A 43 -6.95 -8.29 -2.44
N CYS A 44 -5.79 -8.06 -1.81
CA CYS A 44 -5.69 -7.16 -0.65
C CYS A 44 -6.24 -5.75 -0.89
N VAL A 45 -6.03 -5.19 -2.10
CA VAL A 45 -6.53 -3.86 -2.48
C VAL A 45 -8.05 -3.85 -2.55
N ALA A 46 -8.65 -4.82 -3.26
CA ALA A 46 -10.10 -4.94 -3.40
C ALA A 46 -10.77 -5.20 -2.04
N ARG A 47 -10.18 -6.08 -1.21
CA ARG A 47 -10.67 -6.35 0.15
C ARG A 47 -10.58 -5.12 1.05
N GLY A 48 -9.48 -4.36 0.97
CA GLY A 48 -9.34 -3.10 1.69
C GLY A 48 -10.41 -2.08 1.29
N ALA A 49 -10.67 -1.94 -0.01
CA ALA A 49 -11.75 -1.09 -0.51
C ALA A 49 -13.13 -1.55 -0.02
N GLY A 50 -13.39 -2.86 -0.01
CA GLY A 50 -14.63 -3.45 0.54
C GLY A 50 -14.81 -3.11 2.01
N ARG A 51 -13.76 -3.25 2.84
CA ARG A 51 -13.80 -2.87 4.27
C ARG A 51 -14.12 -1.39 4.48
N VAL A 52 -13.57 -0.51 3.64
CA VAL A 52 -13.90 0.93 3.69
C VAL A 52 -15.37 1.18 3.37
N LEU A 53 -15.95 0.42 2.46
CA LEU A 53 -17.38 0.52 2.13
C LEU A 53 -18.27 -0.03 3.25
N GLU A 54 -17.86 -1.14 3.89
CA GLU A 54 -18.55 -1.72 5.04
C GLU A 54 -18.58 -0.76 6.24
N ASP A 55 -17.47 -0.04 6.49
CA ASP A 55 -17.36 0.94 7.57
C ASP A 55 -17.29 2.39 7.03
N TYR A 56 -18.18 2.69 6.10
CA TYR A 56 -18.18 3.96 5.37
C TYR A 56 -18.23 5.18 6.30
N ASN A 57 -19.09 5.16 7.31
CA ASN A 57 -19.29 6.33 8.18
C ASN A 57 -18.03 6.71 8.97
N ASN A 58 -17.27 5.72 9.44
CA ASN A 58 -16.05 5.99 10.22
C ASN A 58 -14.84 6.28 9.30
N LEU A 59 -14.79 5.67 8.13
CA LEU A 59 -13.63 5.73 7.23
C LEU A 59 -13.78 6.76 6.11
N ARG A 60 -14.95 7.40 5.94
CA ARG A 60 -15.20 8.40 4.90
C ARG A 60 -14.14 9.50 4.83
N ARG A 61 -13.57 9.92 5.97
CA ARG A 61 -12.52 10.96 6.03
C ARG A 61 -11.23 10.59 5.30
N LEU A 62 -11.01 9.31 5.03
CA LEU A 62 -9.84 8.80 4.30
C LEU A 62 -10.05 8.80 2.78
N LEU A 63 -11.30 8.99 2.31
CA LEU A 63 -11.63 9.00 0.89
C LEU A 63 -11.34 10.37 0.29
N VAL A 64 -10.70 10.37 -0.88
CA VAL A 64 -10.48 11.58 -1.68
C VAL A 64 -11.64 11.82 -2.64
N GLY A 65 -11.95 13.09 -2.90
CA GLY A 65 -12.99 13.46 -3.87
C GLY A 65 -12.63 13.05 -5.30
N LEU A 66 -13.66 12.80 -6.12
CA LEU A 66 -13.49 12.42 -7.52
C LEU A 66 -13.06 13.58 -8.44
N GLN A 67 -12.89 14.79 -7.90
CA GLN A 67 -12.40 15.94 -8.66
C GLN A 67 -10.92 15.74 -9.01
N ARG A 68 -10.67 15.16 -10.18
CA ARG A 68 -9.39 15.29 -10.85
C ARG A 68 -9.38 16.69 -11.47
N GLY A 69 -8.64 17.62 -10.86
CA GLY A 69 -8.42 18.92 -11.47
C GLY A 69 -7.91 18.73 -12.89
N SER A 70 -8.64 19.26 -13.87
CA SER A 70 -8.19 19.36 -15.26
C SER A 70 -6.92 20.20 -15.25
N THR A 71 -5.76 19.55 -15.42
CA THR A 71 -4.49 20.24 -15.67
C THR A 71 -4.56 20.85 -17.07
N HIS A 72 -5.11 22.05 -17.17
CA HIS A 72 -4.99 22.90 -18.35
C HIS A 72 -3.49 23.19 -18.56
N HIS A 73 -2.88 22.48 -19.50
CA HIS A 73 -1.60 22.87 -20.10
C HIS A 73 -1.94 23.80 -21.25
N GLY A 74 -1.86 25.11 -20.98
CA GLY A 74 -1.78 26.16 -22.00
C GLY A 74 -0.34 26.63 -22.17
#